data_AF-A0A965RQF4-F1
#
_entry.id   AF-A0A965RQF4-F1
#
_cell.length_a   1.000
_cell.length_b   1.000
_cell.length_c   1.000
_cell.angle_alpha   90.00
_cell.angle_beta   90.00
_cell.angle_gamma   90.00
#
_symmetry.space_group_name_H-M   'P 1'
#
loop_
_entity.id
_entity.type
_entity.pdbx_description
1 polymer ?
#
loop_
_entity_poly.entity_id
_entity_poly.type
_entity_poly.pdbx_seq_one_letter_code
_entity_poly.pdbx_strand_id
1 'polypeptide(L)' 'VPNTEVSALISCGLKGKIIFFSMATSFTKVALGAEGISSSAELLFGNGYYPKHADFVVKLARENENLRKLFISRYDH' A
#
# COMPACT_ATOMS: atom_id res chain seq x y z
N VAL A 1 -5.73 4.58 2.03
CA VAL A 1 -6.62 5.70 2.41
C VAL A 1 -6.18 6.91 1.59
N PRO A 2 -7.07 7.52 0.80
CA PRO A 2 -6.70 8.67 -0.03
C PRO A 2 -6.35 9.89 0.83
N ASN A 3 -5.58 10.84 0.28
CA ASN A 3 -5.26 12.14 0.89
C ASN A 3 -4.44 12.06 2.20
N THR A 4 -3.54 11.09 2.32
CA THR A 4 -2.68 10.90 3.50
C THR A 4 -1.22 11.32 3.25
N GLU A 5 -0.91 11.78 2.04
CA GLU A 5 0.46 12.05 1.57
C GLU A 5 1.18 13.10 2.42
N VAL A 6 0.54 14.25 2.63
CA VAL A 6 1.13 15.37 3.39
C VAL A 6 1.19 15.04 4.89
N SER A 7 0.17 14.36 5.42
CA SER A 7 0.19 13.91 6.81
C SER A 7 1.32 12.92 7.08
N ALA A 8 1.58 12.01 6.14
CA ALA A 8 2.71 11.09 6.23
C ALA A 8 4.06 11.84 6.22
N LEU A 9 4.21 12.85 5.35
CA LEU A 9 5.40 13.71 5.30
C LEU A 9 5.68 14.42 6.63
N ILE A 10 4.66 15.04 7.22
CA ILE A 10 4.80 15.75 8.49
C ILE A 10 5.16 14.77 9.62
N SER A 11 4.55 13.58 9.62
CA SER A 11 4.75 12.58 10.68
C SER A 11 6.11 11.87 10.61
N CYS A 12 6.69 11.74 9.41
CA CYS A 12 7.95 11.02 9.20
C CYS A 12 9.19 11.83 9.63
N GLY A 13 9.05 13.16 9.76
CA GLY A 13 10.17 14.08 9.94
C GLY A 13 10.90 14.38 8.62
N LEU A 14 11.59 15.51 8.57
CA LEU A 14 12.13 16.10 7.33
C LEU A 14 13.22 15.27 6.63
N LYS A 15 13.80 14.27 7.30
CA LYS A 15 14.87 13.39 6.76
C LYS A 15 14.52 11.91 6.85
N GLY A 16 13.25 11.60 7.11
CA GLY A 16 12.79 10.23 7.30
C GLY A 16 12.67 9.44 5.99
N LYS A 17 12.09 8.25 6.08
CA LYS A 17 11.73 7.42 4.92
C LYS A 17 10.24 7.09 4.97
N ILE A 18 9.55 7.28 3.85
CA ILE A 18 8.12 7.01 3.71
C ILE A 18 7.94 5.95 2.63
N ILE A 19 7.16 4.92 2.94
CA ILE A 19 6.85 3.85 1.99
C ILE A 19 5.35 3.84 1.71
N PHE A 20 4.99 4.08 0.45
CA PHE A 20 3.61 3.98 -0.04
C PHE A 20 3.40 2.65 -0.76
N PHE A 21 2.58 1.78 -0.17
CA PHE A 21 2.25 0.45 -0.74
C PHE A 21 0.88 0.39 -1.44
N SER A 22 0.05 1.42 -1.31
CA SER A 22 -1.27 1.44 -1.94
C SER A 22 -1.29 2.32 -3.18
N MET A 23 -2.00 1.89 -4.23
CA MET A 23 -2.25 2.73 -5.41
C MET A 23 -3.13 3.97 -5.11
N ALA A 24 -3.59 4.14 -3.87
CA ALA A 24 -4.37 5.31 -3.43
C ALA A 24 -3.52 6.58 -3.23
N THR A 25 -2.21 6.53 -3.50
CA THR A 25 -1.27 7.63 -3.31
C THR A 25 -1.07 8.41 -4.60
N SER A 26 -1.14 9.74 -4.51
CA SER A 26 -0.76 10.65 -5.60
C SER A 26 0.70 11.08 -5.46
N PHE A 27 1.52 10.68 -6.43
CA PHE A 27 2.92 11.08 -6.53
C PHE A 27 3.08 12.61 -6.54
N THR A 28 2.25 13.29 -7.34
CA THR A 28 2.28 14.76 -7.45
C THR A 28 1.99 15.44 -6.11
N LYS A 29 0.99 14.97 -5.35
CA LYS A 29 0.66 15.56 -4.05
C LYS A 29 1.81 15.42 -3.05
N VAL A 30 2.45 14.26 -2.99
CA VAL A 30 3.56 14.05 -2.04
C VAL A 30 4.81 14.81 -2.46
N ALA A 31 5.10 14.90 -3.76
CA ALA A 31 6.24 15.68 -4.26
C ALA A 31 6.09 17.19 -3.93
N LEU A 32 4.94 17.77 -4.27
CA LEU A 32 4.65 19.18 -3.94
C LEU A 32 4.59 19.43 -2.44
N GLY A 33 4.05 18.47 -1.67
CA GLY A 33 4.02 18.53 -0.22
C GLY A 33 5.42 18.55 0.39
N ALA A 34 6.33 17.72 -0.13
CA ALA A 34 7.71 17.66 0.36
C ALA A 34 8.47 18.97 0.08
N GLU A 35 8.32 19.52 -1.12
CA GLU A 35 8.87 20.84 -1.48
C GLU A 35 8.31 21.93 -0.55
N GLY A 36 7.00 21.98 -0.37
CA GLY A 36 6.33 23.00 0.45
C GLY A 36 6.74 23.02 1.92
N ILE A 37 7.15 21.88 2.49
CA ILE A 37 7.63 21.80 3.88
C ILE A 37 9.15 21.66 3.99
N SER A 38 9.90 21.81 2.89
CA SER A 38 11.36 21.60 2.83
C SER A 38 11.79 20.22 3.38
N SER A 39 11.00 19.19 3.09
CA SER A 39 11.32 17.81 3.46
C SER A 39 12.26 17.19 2.44
N SER A 40 13.33 16.59 2.95
CA SER A 40 14.27 15.73 2.23
C SER A 40 13.99 14.24 2.48
N ALA A 41 12.76 13.89 2.89
CA ALA A 41 12.39 12.51 3.15
C ALA A 41 12.52 11.65 1.88
N GLU A 42 13.02 10.42 2.05
CA GLU A 42 13.07 9.44 0.97
C GLU A 42 11.69 8.82 0.76
N LEU A 43 11.24 8.79 -0.49
CA LEU A 43 9.93 8.27 -0.87
C LEU A 43 10.09 6.97 -1.66
N LEU A 44 9.55 5.89 -1.12
CA LEU A 44 9.50 4.58 -1.78
C LEU A 44 8.06 4.28 -2.20
N PHE A 45 7.87 3.96 -3.48
CA PHE A 45 6.57 3.59 -4.03
C PHE A 45 6.58 2.12 -4.46
N GLY A 46 5.74 1.32 -3.82
CA GLY A 46 5.47 -0.04 -4.26
C GLY A 46 4.55 -0.03 -5.48
N ASN A 47 4.91 -0.77 -6.52
CA ASN A 47 4.04 -1.00 -7.70
C ASN A 47 2.87 -1.95 -7.41
N GLY A 48 2.81 -2.53 -6.20
CA GLY A 48 1.76 -3.47 -5.79
C GLY A 48 1.83 -4.85 -6.44
N TYR A 49 2.88 -5.14 -7.23
CA TYR A 49 3.01 -6.40 -7.95
C TYR A 49 4.20 -7.21 -7.45
N TYR A 50 3.94 -8.48 -7.14
CA TYR A 50 4.98 -9.47 -6.92
C TYR A 50 4.77 -10.66 -7.88
N PRO A 51 5.82 -11.18 -8.54
CA PRO A 51 5.68 -12.34 -9.43
C PRO A 51 5.01 -13.53 -8.73
N LYS A 52 4.07 -14.19 -9.41
CA LYS A 52 3.32 -15.37 -8.92
C LYS A 52 2.45 -15.14 -7.67
N HIS A 53 2.21 -13.89 -7.25
CA HIS A 53 1.39 -13.60 -6.07
C HIS A 53 -0.04 -14.16 -6.20
N ALA A 54 -0.66 -14.06 -7.38
CA ALA A 54 -2.00 -14.58 -7.63
C ALA A 54 -2.07 -16.11 -7.49
N ASP A 55 -1.12 -16.82 -8.10
CA ASP A 55 -1.04 -18.29 -8.01
C ASP A 55 -0.87 -18.75 -6.57
N PHE A 56 -0.02 -18.04 -5.81
CA PHE A 56 0.19 -18.31 -4.39
C PHE A 56 -1.10 -18.10 -3.57
N VAL A 57 -1.81 -17.00 -3.78
CA VAL A 57 -3.07 -16.69 -3.07
C VAL A 57 -4.13 -17.75 -3.37
N VAL A 58 -4.32 -18.14 -4.64
CA VAL A 58 -5.29 -19.17 -5.03
C VAL A 58 -4.92 -20.52 -4.43
N LYS A 59 -3.63 -20.89 -4.43
CA LYS A 59 -3.14 -22.11 -3.80
C LYS A 59 -3.42 -22.11 -2.29
N LEU A 60 -3.10 -21.02 -1.60
CA LEU A 60 -3.33 -20.86 -0.16
C LEU A 60 -4.82 -21.00 0.19
N ALA A 61 -5.70 -20.39 -0.61
CA ALA A 61 -7.15 -20.50 -0.42
C ALA A 61 -7.69 -21.92 -0.63
N ARG A 62 -7.08 -22.72 -1.52
CA ARG A 62 -7.46 -24.12 -1.74
C ARG A 62 -6.97 -25.05 -0.63
N GLU A 63 -5.73 -24.85 -0.18
CA GLU A 63 -5.05 -25.70 0.82
C GLU A 63 -5.54 -25.45 2.25
N ASN A 64 -6.02 -24.25 2.56
CA ASN A 64 -6.52 -23.92 3.90
C ASN A 64 -8.05 -24.02 3.95
N GLU A 65 -8.58 -25.05 4.61
CA GLU A 65 -10.02 -25.29 4.68
C GLU A 65 -10.80 -24.17 5.37
N ASN A 66 -10.23 -23.56 6.41
CA ASN A 66 -10.88 -22.48 7.15
C ASN A 66 -10.99 -21.23 6.28
N LEU A 67 -9.93 -20.91 5.54
CA LEU A 67 -9.91 -19.82 4.58
C LEU A 67 -10.92 -20.09 3.45
N ARG A 68 -10.95 -21.32 2.91
CA ARG A 68 -11.90 -21.73 1.87
C ARG A 68 -13.35 -21.55 2.32
N LYS A 69 -13.69 -22.04 3.52
CA LYS A 69 -15.03 -21.89 4.12
C LYS A 69 -15.42 -20.42 4.29
N LEU A 70 -14.48 -19.58 4.74
CA LEU A 70 -14.70 -18.14 4.89
C LEU A 70 -15.03 -17.47 3.54
N PHE A 71 -14.28 -17.78 2.49
CA PHE A 71 -14.52 -17.22 1.16
C PHE A 71 -15.85 -17.68 0.56
N ILE A 72 -16.16 -18.99 0.64
CA ILE A 72 -17.45 -19.53 0.19
C ILE A 72 -18.59 -18.83 0.94
N SER A 73 -18.54 -18.78 2.26
CA SER A 73 -19.59 -18.13 3.06
C SER A 73 -19.81 -16.64 2.74
N ARG A 74 -18.82 -15.95 2.16
CA ARG A 74 -18.89 -14.50 1.90
C ARG A 74 -19.28 -14.15 0.46
N TYR A 75 -19.02 -15.06 -0.48
CA TYR A 75 -19.13 -14.78 -1.92
C TYR A 75 -19.97 -15.82 -2.70
N ASP A 76 -20.47 -16.88 -2.06
CA ASP A 76 -21.35 -17.89 -2.68
C ASP A 76 -22.83 -17.45 -2.68
N HIS A 77 -23.08 -16.15 -2.87
CA HIS A 77 -24.40 -15.52 -3.03
C HIS A 77 -24.45 -14.83 -4.38
#